data_AF-A0A4P8IHG5-F1
#
_entry.id   AF-A0A4P8IHG5-F1
#
_cell.length_a   1.000
_cell.length_b   1.000
_cell.length_c   1.000
_cell.angle_alpha   90.00
_cell.angle_beta   90.00
_cell.angle_gamma   90.00
#
_symmetry.space_group_name_H-M   'P 1'
#
loop_
_entity.id
_entity.type
_entity.pdbx_description
1 polymer ?
#
loop_
_entity_poly.entity_id
_entity_poly.type
_entity_poly.pdbx_seq_one_letter_code
_entity_poly.pdbx_strand_id
1 'polypeptide(L)'
;MNTMKIKGLKILAVSTVLSLSMTASVFAGSLALRYSGKNRTYTGKQLSFYYKGKKIDLGKAPGIQINKVNMLPYYNAIVKNGPKVKRSYNSKTGKLVLTNGSKTITFYKNKKYAYTNGVKRTFTTAPLTVKYRSINKNYILVPAKFTAKYLGISYTYSSSAKRIDYAKPAASNNSSSTVKSNTTTKYNTTLTNYIKKQQAEWKTYGGKTIDYKKYIPVTTDNTNSFQFLRLDTYHPVNASKFSSTLQTMLSKKSGSVLSGKASVITSSASTYKIDPLYFLCQTIHESGYGTSTLAKGKAVTQVITGDSLYPKLKKGEDSTKVTAFKPVTKAEKKAGEKNGKKYYKINDNAYYEVKDIPSKKVYNLYGIKAYDNAPQLGGFSYAYYQGWTSVDKAIQGAAKYVSNNYIHHASYKQNTLYKIRYSPYLADLGHQYASDPAYAQSIGKLMNTYKDVYSSTNGFVYDTPVFN
;
A
#
# COMPACT_ATOMS: atom_id res chain seq x y z
N MET A 1 9.64 -21.08 30.50
CA MET A 1 10.08 -20.01 29.57
C MET A 1 8.91 -19.04 29.37
N ASN A 2 8.83 -17.97 30.15
CA ASN A 2 7.80 -16.94 29.97
C ASN A 2 8.14 -16.09 28.74
N THR A 3 7.41 -16.29 27.65
CA THR A 3 7.43 -15.44 26.47
C THR A 3 6.98 -14.03 26.86
N MET A 4 7.92 -13.09 26.80
CA MET A 4 7.68 -11.67 27.05
C MET A 4 6.65 -11.17 26.03
N LYS A 5 5.42 -10.91 26.48
CA LYS A 5 4.32 -10.39 25.65
C LYS A 5 4.74 -9.06 25.04
N ILE A 6 5.02 -9.04 23.74
CA ILE A 6 5.23 -7.80 22.98
C ILE A 6 3.83 -7.20 22.77
N LYS A 7 3.37 -6.38 23.72
CA LYS A 7 2.23 -5.50 23.47
C LYS A 7 2.70 -4.49 22.43
N GLY A 8 2.00 -4.45 21.30
CA GLY A 8 2.36 -3.58 20.17
C GLY A 8 2.54 -2.13 20.61
N LEU A 9 3.65 -1.55 20.14
CA LEU A 9 4.05 -0.17 20.32
C LEU A 9 2.86 0.77 20.03
N LYS A 10 2.39 1.49 21.05
CA LYS A 10 1.42 2.58 20.89
C LYS A 10 2.10 3.73 20.15
N ILE A 11 1.94 3.80 18.82
CA ILE A 11 2.28 5.01 18.07
C ILE A 11 1.12 5.99 18.22
N LEU A 12 1.21 6.85 19.23
CA LEU A 12 0.36 8.03 19.36
C LEU A 12 0.87 9.08 18.37
N ALA A 13 0.20 9.21 17.21
CA ALA A 13 0.48 10.27 16.25
C ALA A 13 -0.09 11.60 16.79
N VAL A 14 0.76 12.39 17.45
CA VAL A 14 0.44 13.79 17.78
C VAL A 14 0.67 14.63 16.54
N SER A 15 -0.41 15.21 16.01
CA SER A 15 -0.41 16.15 14.89
C SER A 15 -0.26 17.57 15.44
N THR A 16 0.86 18.24 15.16
CA THR A 16 0.99 19.70 15.32
C THR A 16 0.97 20.40 13.96
N VAL A 17 0.31 21.55 13.95
CA VAL A 17 -0.17 22.33 12.81
C VAL A 17 0.80 23.47 12.45
N LEU A 18 0.76 23.85 11.16
CA LEU A 18 1.21 25.10 10.51
C LEU A 18 2.71 25.42 10.38
N SER A 19 3.16 25.49 9.12
CA SER A 19 3.60 26.76 8.54
C SER A 19 3.42 26.74 7.01
N LEU A 20 2.82 27.82 6.50
CA LEU A 20 2.66 28.08 5.07
C LEU A 20 4.03 28.37 4.44
N SER A 21 4.32 27.73 3.32
CA SER A 21 5.17 28.34 2.29
C SER A 21 4.52 28.09 0.93
N MET A 22 4.16 29.19 0.26
CA MET A 22 3.67 29.18 -1.11
C MET A 22 4.83 28.82 -2.03
N THR A 23 4.79 27.65 -2.65
CA THR A 23 5.52 27.41 -3.89
C THR A 23 4.55 27.55 -5.05
N ALA A 24 4.79 28.54 -5.91
CA ALA A 24 4.08 28.73 -7.15
C ALA A 24 4.06 27.42 -7.95
N SER A 25 2.86 26.88 -8.15
CA SER A 25 2.65 25.70 -8.97
C SER A 25 2.81 26.10 -10.44
N VAL A 26 3.74 25.45 -11.13
CA VAL A 26 3.85 25.54 -12.59
C VAL A 26 2.52 25.04 -13.17
N PHE A 27 1.68 25.95 -13.70
CA PHE A 27 0.37 25.59 -14.24
C PHE A 27 0.53 24.75 -15.51
N ALA A 28 -0.04 23.55 -15.50
CA ALA A 28 -0.35 22.81 -16.72
C ALA A 28 -1.28 23.67 -17.61
N GLY A 29 -0.90 23.90 -18.86
CA GLY A 29 -1.55 24.88 -19.75
C GLY A 29 -3.09 24.76 -19.79
N SER A 30 -3.80 25.87 -19.57
CA SER A 30 -5.27 25.92 -19.54
C SER A 30 -5.88 25.80 -20.95
N LEU A 31 -7.17 25.41 -21.04
CA LEU A 31 -7.92 25.39 -22.32
C LEU A 31 -8.98 26.48 -22.37
N ALA A 32 -9.02 27.25 -23.46
CA ALA A 32 -10.13 28.16 -23.74
C ALA A 32 -11.30 27.40 -24.39
N LEU A 33 -12.37 27.18 -23.62
CA LEU A 33 -13.55 26.43 -24.06
C LEU A 33 -14.80 27.31 -24.12
N ARG A 34 -15.79 26.94 -24.94
CA ARG A 34 -17.18 27.44 -24.83
C ARG A 34 -18.14 26.27 -24.85
N TYR A 35 -18.99 26.15 -23.83
CA TYR A 35 -20.07 25.16 -23.77
C TYR A 35 -21.16 25.65 -22.84
N SER A 36 -22.40 25.20 -23.08
CA SER A 36 -23.60 25.68 -22.38
C SER A 36 -23.71 27.22 -22.43
N GLY A 37 -23.46 27.80 -23.60
CA GLY A 37 -23.55 29.24 -23.85
C GLY A 37 -22.36 30.09 -23.34
N LYS A 38 -21.56 29.60 -22.39
CA LYS A 38 -20.54 30.41 -21.68
C LYS A 38 -19.11 30.10 -22.14
N ASN A 39 -18.30 31.15 -22.26
CA ASN A 39 -16.84 31.06 -22.39
C ASN A 39 -16.22 30.66 -21.05
N ARG A 40 -15.23 29.77 -21.07
CA ARG A 40 -14.62 29.20 -19.86
C ARG A 40 -13.12 29.00 -20.07
N THR A 41 -12.33 29.42 -19.10
CA THR A 41 -10.93 29.01 -18.96
C THR A 41 -10.90 27.72 -18.16
N TYR A 42 -10.65 26.61 -18.84
CA TYR A 42 -10.68 25.27 -18.25
C TYR A 42 -9.29 24.87 -17.75
N THR A 43 -9.17 24.73 -16.43
CA THR A 43 -7.95 24.31 -15.72
C THR A 43 -8.02 22.84 -15.25
N GLY A 44 -9.10 22.14 -15.60
CA GLY A 44 -9.31 20.74 -15.20
C GLY A 44 -8.46 19.75 -15.98
N LYS A 45 -8.70 18.45 -15.74
CA LYS A 45 -7.94 17.37 -16.38
C LYS A 45 -8.22 17.31 -17.88
N GLN A 46 -7.17 17.51 -18.66
CA GLN A 46 -7.14 17.23 -20.10
C GLN A 46 -6.75 15.76 -20.31
N LEU A 47 -7.58 15.01 -21.01
CA LEU A 47 -7.56 13.57 -21.05
C LEU A 47 -7.04 13.07 -22.39
N SER A 48 -6.02 12.22 -22.34
CA SER A 48 -5.57 11.41 -23.47
C SER A 48 -6.49 10.21 -23.67
N PHE A 49 -6.61 9.75 -24.92
CA PHE A 49 -7.44 8.60 -25.28
C PHE A 49 -6.60 7.54 -25.98
N TYR A 50 -6.83 6.28 -25.59
CA TYR A 50 -6.15 5.11 -26.14
C TYR A 50 -7.21 4.09 -26.57
N TYR A 51 -6.97 3.45 -27.70
CA TYR A 51 -7.78 2.34 -28.19
C TYR A 51 -6.87 1.19 -28.57
N LYS A 52 -7.18 -0.03 -28.10
CA LYS A 52 -6.33 -1.21 -28.32
C LYS A 52 -4.85 -0.94 -27.99
N GLY A 53 -4.60 -0.18 -26.92
CA GLY A 53 -3.25 0.10 -26.40
C GLY A 53 -2.50 1.17 -27.17
N LYS A 54 -3.04 1.63 -28.31
CA LYS A 54 -2.47 2.70 -29.11
C LYS A 54 -3.07 4.04 -28.71
N LYS A 55 -2.21 5.05 -28.56
CA LYS A 55 -2.66 6.43 -28.32
C LYS A 55 -3.39 6.91 -29.57
N ILE A 56 -4.62 7.37 -29.38
CA ILE A 56 -5.40 8.01 -30.43
C ILE A 56 -5.14 9.51 -30.38
N ASP A 57 -4.70 10.06 -31.50
CA ASP A 57 -4.57 11.51 -31.61
C ASP A 57 -5.96 12.16 -31.65
N LEU A 58 -6.20 13.03 -30.67
CA LEU A 58 -7.40 13.87 -30.58
C LEU A 58 -7.14 15.28 -31.13
N GLY A 59 -5.93 15.55 -31.62
CA GLY A 59 -5.46 16.87 -31.99
C GLY A 59 -5.49 17.84 -30.81
N LYS A 60 -5.76 19.11 -31.11
CA LYS A 60 -5.93 20.19 -30.11
C LYS A 60 -7.29 20.15 -29.38
N ALA A 61 -7.99 19.01 -29.39
CA ALA A 61 -9.26 18.79 -28.71
C ALA A 61 -9.21 17.56 -27.79
N PRO A 62 -8.41 17.59 -26.71
CA PRO A 62 -8.31 16.47 -25.77
C PRO A 62 -9.66 16.20 -25.09
N GLY A 63 -9.84 15.00 -24.54
CA GLY A 63 -10.96 14.75 -23.64
C GLY A 63 -10.88 15.67 -22.42
N ILE A 64 -12.00 15.90 -21.75
CA ILE A 64 -12.05 16.77 -20.56
C ILE A 64 -12.91 16.13 -19.47
N GLN A 65 -12.72 16.56 -18.24
CA GLN A 65 -13.57 16.16 -17.13
C GLN A 65 -14.57 17.28 -16.79
N ILE A 66 -15.88 16.99 -16.86
CA ILE A 66 -16.97 17.89 -16.46
C ILE A 66 -17.77 17.19 -15.37
N ASN A 67 -17.98 17.85 -14.22
CA ASN A 67 -18.72 17.28 -13.08
C ASN A 67 -18.23 15.87 -12.67
N LYS A 68 -16.90 15.67 -12.61
CA LYS A 68 -16.24 14.38 -12.35
C LYS A 68 -16.54 13.28 -13.38
N VAL A 69 -17.21 13.59 -14.49
CA VAL A 69 -17.45 12.67 -15.62
C VAL A 69 -16.41 12.94 -16.71
N ASN A 70 -15.76 11.88 -17.18
CA ASN A 70 -14.82 11.93 -18.28
C ASN A 70 -15.58 12.01 -19.61
N MET A 71 -15.32 13.05 -20.39
CA MET A 71 -16.01 13.37 -21.63
C MET A 71 -15.03 13.26 -22.80
N LEU A 72 -15.45 12.56 -23.86
CA LEU A 72 -14.63 12.31 -25.06
C LEU A 72 -15.27 12.88 -26.33
N PRO A 73 -14.50 13.50 -27.24
CA PRO A 73 -15.01 13.95 -28.54
C PRO A 73 -15.37 12.72 -29.38
N TYR A 74 -16.67 12.43 -29.53
CA TYR A 74 -17.13 11.13 -30.02
C TYR A 74 -16.61 10.82 -31.43
N TYR A 75 -16.55 11.83 -32.30
CA TYR A 75 -16.19 11.62 -33.70
C TYR A 75 -14.72 11.22 -33.82
N ASN A 76 -13.80 12.03 -33.31
CA ASN A 76 -12.36 11.74 -33.40
C ASN A 76 -12.00 10.48 -32.60
N ALA A 77 -12.49 10.38 -31.37
CA ALA A 77 -12.13 9.29 -30.47
C ALA A 77 -12.78 7.95 -30.86
N ILE A 78 -14.09 7.95 -31.16
CA ILE A 78 -14.88 6.70 -31.22
C ILE A 78 -15.19 6.27 -32.66
N VAL A 79 -15.44 7.24 -33.56
CA VAL A 79 -15.89 6.97 -34.93
C VAL A 79 -14.74 6.95 -35.94
N LYS A 80 -13.83 7.92 -35.89
CA LYS A 80 -12.77 8.07 -36.89
C LYS A 80 -11.55 7.21 -36.57
N ASN A 81 -10.99 7.36 -35.36
CA ASN A 81 -9.65 6.83 -35.06
C ASN A 81 -9.64 5.65 -34.06
N GLY A 82 -10.68 5.49 -33.23
CA GLY A 82 -10.73 4.42 -32.22
C GLY A 82 -11.49 3.17 -32.68
N PRO A 83 -12.57 2.73 -31.99
CA PRO A 83 -13.31 1.52 -32.34
C PRO A 83 -14.04 1.54 -33.68
N LYS A 84 -14.09 2.68 -34.38
CA LYS A 84 -14.78 2.85 -35.68
C LYS A 84 -16.25 2.44 -35.66
N VAL A 85 -16.95 2.83 -34.58
CA VAL A 85 -18.38 2.55 -34.45
C VAL A 85 -19.18 3.29 -35.52
N LYS A 86 -20.25 2.67 -36.03
CA LYS A 86 -21.17 3.33 -36.96
C LYS A 86 -21.85 4.50 -36.25
N ARG A 87 -22.08 5.60 -36.97
CA ARG A 87 -22.78 6.77 -36.44
C ARG A 87 -23.92 7.24 -37.34
N SER A 88 -24.95 7.82 -36.73
CA SER A 88 -25.89 8.71 -37.38
C SER A 88 -26.09 9.94 -36.50
N TYR A 89 -26.06 11.14 -37.07
CA TYR A 89 -26.27 12.38 -36.32
C TYR A 89 -27.19 13.32 -37.07
N ASN A 90 -28.30 13.69 -36.44
CA ASN A 90 -29.21 14.70 -36.95
C ASN A 90 -28.98 16.01 -36.18
N SER A 91 -28.51 17.04 -36.89
CA SER A 91 -28.18 18.34 -36.29
C SER A 91 -29.41 19.13 -35.82
N LYS A 92 -30.56 18.97 -36.49
CA LYS A 92 -31.82 19.64 -36.14
C LYS A 92 -32.37 19.13 -34.81
N THR A 93 -32.38 17.80 -34.62
CA THR A 93 -32.92 17.17 -33.40
C THR A 93 -31.88 16.94 -32.31
N GLY A 94 -30.58 17.06 -32.63
CA GLY A 94 -29.48 16.73 -31.73
C GLY A 94 -29.40 15.24 -31.39
N LYS A 95 -30.07 14.37 -32.17
CA LYS A 95 -30.08 12.91 -32.02
C LYS A 95 -28.78 12.34 -32.57
N LEU A 96 -27.99 11.71 -31.70
CA LEU A 96 -26.75 11.01 -32.04
C LEU A 96 -26.94 9.51 -31.76
N VAL A 97 -26.88 8.69 -32.80
CA VAL A 97 -26.91 7.23 -32.72
C VAL A 97 -25.50 6.69 -32.94
N LEU A 98 -25.03 5.84 -32.04
CA LEU A 98 -23.78 5.10 -32.14
C LEU A 98 -24.08 3.61 -32.11
N THR A 99 -23.52 2.84 -33.05
CA THR A 99 -23.76 1.41 -33.18
C THR A 99 -22.45 0.63 -33.31
N ASN A 100 -22.30 -0.40 -32.49
CA ASN A 100 -21.19 -1.35 -32.50
C ASN A 100 -21.74 -2.78 -32.51
N GLY A 101 -21.72 -3.45 -33.66
CA GLY A 101 -22.43 -4.72 -33.86
C GLY A 101 -23.93 -4.56 -33.57
N SER A 102 -24.49 -5.42 -32.71
CA SER A 102 -25.89 -5.37 -32.26
C SER A 102 -26.16 -4.35 -31.15
N LYS A 103 -25.12 -3.66 -30.64
CA LYS A 103 -25.25 -2.70 -29.54
C LYS A 103 -25.43 -1.29 -30.09
N THR A 104 -26.49 -0.61 -29.66
CA THR A 104 -26.83 0.75 -30.10
C THR A 104 -27.07 1.67 -28.92
N ILE A 105 -26.56 2.90 -29.00
CA ILE A 105 -26.85 4.00 -28.08
C ILE A 105 -27.41 5.19 -28.86
N THR A 106 -28.56 5.70 -28.43
CA THR A 106 -29.16 6.94 -28.95
C THR A 106 -29.07 8.03 -27.89
N PHE A 107 -28.15 8.96 -28.08
CA PHE A 107 -28.00 10.18 -27.29
C PHE A 107 -28.82 11.33 -27.84
N TYR A 108 -29.18 12.27 -26.95
CA TYR A 108 -29.77 13.55 -27.33
C TYR A 108 -28.94 14.68 -26.73
N LYS A 109 -28.62 15.68 -27.55
CA LYS A 109 -27.85 16.85 -27.15
C LYS A 109 -28.46 17.50 -25.90
N ASN A 110 -27.62 17.80 -24.91
CA ASN A 110 -27.98 18.43 -23.64
C ASN A 110 -29.00 17.66 -22.77
N LYS A 111 -29.33 16.40 -23.08
CA LYS A 111 -30.19 15.57 -22.24
C LYS A 111 -29.36 14.59 -21.39
N LYS A 112 -29.78 14.38 -20.14
CA LYS A 112 -29.15 13.47 -19.16
C LYS A 112 -29.65 12.02 -19.28
N TYR A 113 -30.12 11.65 -20.46
CA TYR A 113 -30.58 10.30 -20.76
C TYR A 113 -30.19 9.89 -22.19
N ALA A 114 -30.18 8.60 -22.44
CA ALA A 114 -30.01 7.97 -23.75
C ALA A 114 -30.84 6.69 -23.81
N TYR A 115 -31.07 6.16 -25.00
CA TYR A 115 -31.68 4.84 -25.19
C TYR A 115 -30.58 3.84 -25.58
N THR A 116 -30.46 2.73 -24.87
CA THR A 116 -29.50 1.67 -25.17
C THR A 116 -30.25 0.43 -25.58
N ASN A 117 -30.12 0.01 -26.84
CA ASN A 117 -30.95 -1.03 -27.45
C ASN A 117 -32.46 -0.81 -27.20
N GLY A 118 -32.93 0.42 -27.39
CA GLY A 118 -34.34 0.79 -27.16
C GLY A 118 -34.73 1.07 -25.70
N VAL A 119 -33.87 0.79 -24.71
CA VAL A 119 -34.18 1.00 -23.28
C VAL A 119 -33.64 2.33 -22.78
N LYS A 120 -34.50 3.16 -22.17
CA LYS A 120 -34.11 4.46 -21.58
C LYS A 120 -33.17 4.28 -20.38
N ARG A 121 -32.06 5.02 -20.36
CA ARG A 121 -31.04 5.04 -19.30
C ARG A 121 -30.64 6.47 -18.97
N THR A 122 -30.34 6.76 -17.70
CA THR A 122 -29.94 8.09 -17.23
C THR A 122 -28.46 8.15 -16.86
N PHE A 123 -27.89 9.36 -16.83
CA PHE A 123 -26.52 9.63 -16.40
C PHE A 123 -26.34 11.10 -15.98
N THR A 124 -25.33 11.38 -15.16
CA THR A 124 -25.23 12.66 -14.43
C THR A 124 -24.80 13.86 -15.28
N THR A 125 -24.09 13.62 -16.39
CA THR A 125 -23.57 14.68 -17.29
C THR A 125 -24.02 14.43 -18.72
N ALA A 126 -24.80 15.35 -19.28
CA ALA A 126 -25.33 15.26 -20.64
C ALA A 126 -24.21 15.24 -21.71
N PRO A 127 -24.43 14.66 -22.91
CA PRO A 127 -23.58 14.95 -24.06
C PRO A 127 -23.75 16.41 -24.44
N LEU A 128 -22.65 17.09 -24.77
CA LEU A 128 -22.65 18.53 -24.99
C LEU A 128 -21.70 18.94 -26.11
N THR A 129 -22.05 20.01 -26.82
CA THR A 129 -21.16 20.64 -27.80
C THR A 129 -20.17 21.55 -27.07
N VAL A 130 -18.88 21.31 -27.27
CA VAL A 130 -17.76 22.11 -26.77
C VAL A 130 -17.03 22.76 -27.93
N LYS A 131 -16.92 24.08 -27.91
CA LYS A 131 -16.01 24.83 -28.79
C LYS A 131 -14.63 24.88 -28.14
N TYR A 132 -13.62 24.34 -28.79
CA TYR A 132 -12.21 24.54 -28.43
C TYR A 132 -11.76 25.81 -29.14
N ARG A 133 -11.72 26.92 -28.40
CA ARG A 133 -11.57 28.27 -28.97
C ARG A 133 -10.21 28.48 -29.62
N SER A 134 -9.17 27.82 -29.12
CA SER A 134 -7.80 27.88 -29.68
C SER A 134 -7.69 27.36 -31.12
N ILE A 135 -8.65 26.54 -31.56
CA ILE A 135 -8.74 26.02 -32.93
C ILE A 135 -10.05 26.37 -33.63
N ASN A 136 -10.86 27.23 -33.00
CA ASN A 136 -12.17 27.66 -33.49
C ASN A 136 -13.12 26.50 -33.95
N LYS A 137 -13.03 25.32 -33.35
CA LYS A 137 -13.80 24.12 -33.76
C LYS A 137 -14.74 23.61 -32.67
N ASN A 138 -15.91 23.11 -33.09
CA ASN A 138 -16.92 22.51 -32.24
C ASN A 138 -16.83 20.98 -32.24
N TYR A 139 -16.88 20.36 -31.07
CA TYR A 139 -16.92 18.91 -30.90
C TYR A 139 -18.09 18.52 -30.01
N ILE A 140 -18.80 17.46 -30.37
CA ILE A 140 -19.76 16.84 -29.44
C ILE A 140 -18.98 15.89 -28.55
N LEU A 141 -19.09 16.11 -27.24
CA LEU A 141 -18.47 15.26 -26.24
C LEU A 141 -19.52 14.37 -25.60
N VAL A 142 -19.20 13.08 -25.45
CA VAL A 142 -20.06 12.06 -24.85
C VAL A 142 -19.44 11.51 -23.55
N PRO A 143 -20.25 11.05 -22.58
CA PRO A 143 -19.73 10.43 -21.36
C PRO A 143 -19.00 9.12 -21.66
N ALA A 144 -17.68 9.09 -21.44
CA ALA A 144 -16.81 8.03 -21.92
C ALA A 144 -17.12 6.66 -21.29
N LYS A 145 -17.33 6.59 -19.97
CA LYS A 145 -17.64 5.33 -19.27
C LYS A 145 -18.99 4.74 -19.73
N PHE A 146 -20.01 5.59 -19.84
CA PHE A 146 -21.35 5.18 -20.27
C PHE A 146 -21.33 4.66 -21.71
N THR A 147 -20.67 5.40 -22.60
CA THR A 147 -20.57 5.06 -24.02
C THR A 147 -19.87 3.70 -24.21
N ALA A 148 -18.75 3.46 -23.52
CA ALA A 148 -18.05 2.19 -23.59
C ALA A 148 -18.90 1.02 -23.09
N LYS A 149 -19.51 1.16 -21.91
CA LYS A 149 -20.35 0.11 -21.30
C LYS A 149 -21.43 -0.39 -22.26
N TYR A 150 -22.17 0.53 -22.88
CA TYR A 150 -23.32 0.16 -23.70
C TYR A 150 -23.01 -0.10 -25.17
N LEU A 151 -21.78 0.18 -25.63
CA LEU A 151 -21.26 -0.32 -26.91
C LEU A 151 -20.52 -1.65 -26.77
N GLY A 152 -20.46 -2.24 -25.58
CA GLY A 152 -19.76 -3.50 -25.33
C GLY A 152 -18.23 -3.38 -25.42
N ILE A 153 -17.68 -2.22 -25.03
CA ILE A 153 -16.24 -1.93 -25.08
C ILE A 153 -15.71 -1.80 -23.65
N SER A 154 -14.61 -2.47 -23.34
CA SER A 154 -13.98 -2.33 -22.02
C SER A 154 -13.45 -0.91 -21.80
N TYR A 155 -13.56 -0.41 -20.57
CA TYR A 155 -13.21 0.96 -20.20
C TYR A 155 -12.32 0.97 -18.96
N THR A 156 -11.17 1.65 -19.05
CA THR A 156 -10.40 2.05 -17.88
C THR A 156 -10.07 3.53 -17.91
N TYR A 157 -9.92 4.12 -16.73
CA TYR A 157 -9.49 5.50 -16.58
C TYR A 157 -8.41 5.59 -15.51
N SER A 158 -7.24 6.12 -15.89
CA SER A 158 -6.19 6.49 -14.96
C SER A 158 -6.25 7.99 -14.69
N SER A 159 -6.57 8.35 -13.45
CA SER A 159 -6.63 9.75 -13.02
C SER A 159 -5.24 10.39 -12.96
N SER A 160 -4.20 9.63 -12.59
CA SER A 160 -2.81 10.09 -12.54
C SER A 160 -2.25 10.32 -13.95
N ALA A 161 -2.45 9.37 -14.87
CA ALA A 161 -2.01 9.51 -16.26
C ALA A 161 -2.92 10.40 -17.13
N LYS A 162 -4.04 10.90 -16.56
CA LYS A 162 -5.10 11.63 -17.29
C LYS A 162 -5.46 10.87 -18.59
N ARG A 163 -5.66 9.55 -18.49
CA ARG A 163 -5.78 8.64 -19.63
C ARG A 163 -7.06 7.83 -19.56
N ILE A 164 -7.80 7.80 -20.67
CA ILE A 164 -8.91 6.88 -20.91
C ILE A 164 -8.42 5.81 -21.88
N ASP A 165 -8.66 4.54 -21.56
CA ASP A 165 -8.38 3.42 -22.45
C ASP A 165 -9.69 2.69 -22.79
N TYR A 166 -9.94 2.50 -24.09
CA TYR A 166 -10.97 1.63 -24.64
C TYR A 166 -10.34 0.37 -25.22
N ALA A 167 -10.96 -0.78 -24.97
CA ALA A 167 -10.47 -2.07 -25.47
C ALA A 167 -8.97 -2.23 -25.21
N LYS A 168 -8.49 -1.78 -24.04
CA LYS A 168 -7.08 -1.90 -23.66
C LYS A 168 -6.74 -3.40 -23.79
N PRO A 169 -5.81 -3.78 -24.69
CA PRO A 169 -5.36 -5.16 -24.78
C PRO A 169 -4.89 -5.49 -23.38
N ALA A 170 -5.19 -6.70 -22.92
CA ALA A 170 -4.35 -7.26 -21.89
C ALA A 170 -2.91 -7.03 -22.39
N ALA A 171 -2.07 -6.37 -21.58
CA ALA A 171 -0.63 -6.38 -21.86
C ALA A 171 -0.27 -7.82 -22.21
N SER A 172 0.59 -8.06 -23.22
CA SER A 172 1.08 -9.40 -23.57
C SER A 172 1.30 -10.21 -22.30
N ASN A 173 0.25 -10.91 -21.99
CA ASN A 173 0.08 -11.84 -20.92
C ASN A 173 -0.21 -13.03 -21.77
N ASN A 174 0.65 -14.03 -21.67
CA ASN A 174 0.15 -15.38 -21.73
C ASN A 174 -1.21 -15.40 -21.02
N SER A 175 -2.29 -15.34 -21.79
CA SER A 175 -3.60 -15.82 -21.38
C SER A 175 -3.49 -17.34 -21.40
N SER A 176 -2.64 -17.87 -20.53
CA SER A 176 -3.16 -18.87 -19.63
C SER A 176 -4.20 -18.08 -18.82
N SER A 177 -5.45 -18.54 -18.85
CA SER A 177 -6.33 -18.37 -17.69
C SER A 177 -5.47 -18.26 -16.44
N THR A 178 -5.52 -17.13 -15.75
CA THR A 178 -4.86 -17.03 -14.45
C THR A 178 -5.56 -18.03 -13.57
N VAL A 179 -4.97 -19.23 -13.47
CA VAL A 179 -5.22 -20.12 -12.36
C VAL A 179 -4.74 -19.31 -11.16
N LYS A 180 -5.66 -18.61 -10.50
CA LYS A 180 -5.47 -18.23 -9.11
C LYS A 180 -5.28 -19.57 -8.42
N SER A 181 -4.03 -19.95 -8.19
CA SER A 181 -3.77 -21.13 -7.38
C SER A 181 -4.20 -20.74 -5.98
N ASN A 182 -5.40 -21.17 -5.61
CA ASN A 182 -5.98 -20.92 -4.31
C ASN A 182 -5.62 -22.14 -3.47
N THR A 183 -4.76 -21.95 -2.49
CA THR A 183 -4.53 -22.92 -1.43
C THR A 183 -5.37 -22.52 -0.22
N THR A 184 -5.53 -23.45 0.71
CA THR A 184 -6.20 -23.19 1.98
C THR A 184 -5.35 -23.64 3.14
N THR A 185 -5.51 -22.95 4.26
CA THR A 185 -4.90 -23.35 5.55
C THR A 185 -6.00 -23.64 6.54
N LYS A 186 -6.05 -24.86 7.07
CA LYS A 186 -7.00 -25.24 8.12
C LYS A 186 -6.55 -24.66 9.47
N TYR A 187 -7.47 -24.02 10.18
CA TYR A 187 -7.22 -23.44 11.52
C TYR A 187 -7.60 -24.39 12.66
N ASN A 188 -8.08 -25.60 12.34
CA ASN A 188 -8.44 -26.68 13.28
C ASN A 188 -9.33 -26.20 14.45
N THR A 189 -10.25 -25.28 14.18
CA THR A 189 -11.25 -24.77 15.12
C THR A 189 -12.37 -24.10 14.34
N THR A 190 -13.53 -23.93 14.97
CA THR A 190 -14.61 -23.10 14.42
C THR A 190 -14.24 -21.61 14.44
N LEU A 191 -14.80 -20.83 13.52
CA LEU A 191 -14.58 -19.38 13.42
C LEU A 191 -14.96 -18.67 14.73
N THR A 192 -16.08 -19.06 15.33
CA THR A 192 -16.56 -18.51 16.61
C THR A 192 -15.57 -18.75 17.74
N ASN A 193 -15.03 -19.97 17.85
CA ASN A 193 -14.05 -20.28 18.89
C ASN A 193 -12.71 -19.58 18.64
N TYR A 194 -12.27 -19.46 17.39
CA TYR A 194 -11.07 -18.70 17.04
C TYR A 194 -11.18 -17.22 17.45
N ILE A 195 -12.33 -16.58 17.15
CA ILE A 195 -12.63 -15.21 17.58
C ILE A 195 -12.59 -15.08 19.10
N LYS A 196 -13.15 -16.04 19.85
CA LYS A 196 -13.12 -16.04 21.32
C LYS A 196 -11.68 -16.12 21.85
N LYS A 197 -10.83 -16.99 21.29
CA LYS A 197 -9.41 -17.10 21.67
C LYS A 197 -8.62 -15.81 21.38
N GLN A 198 -8.85 -15.19 20.23
CA GLN A 198 -8.24 -13.89 19.90
C GLN A 198 -8.68 -12.78 20.87
N GLN A 199 -9.96 -12.77 21.25
CA GLN A 199 -10.50 -11.82 22.23
C GLN A 199 -9.91 -12.01 23.63
N ALA A 200 -9.64 -13.26 24.02
CA ALA A 200 -9.02 -13.59 25.30
C ALA A 200 -7.56 -13.15 25.36
N GLU A 201 -6.78 -13.38 24.29
CA GLU A 201 -5.37 -12.97 24.26
C GLU A 201 -5.22 -11.44 24.13
N TRP A 202 -6.07 -10.82 23.29
CA TRP A 202 -5.99 -9.41 22.94
C TRP A 202 -7.37 -8.75 23.09
N LYS A 203 -7.69 -8.32 24.31
CA LYS A 203 -9.00 -7.72 24.63
C LYS A 203 -9.21 -6.34 24.01
N THR A 204 -8.18 -5.50 24.02
CA THR A 204 -8.27 -4.10 23.62
C THR A 204 -7.14 -3.66 22.70
N TYR A 205 -7.44 -2.70 21.83
CA TYR A 205 -6.46 -1.98 21.01
C TYR A 205 -6.85 -0.50 20.97
N GLY A 206 -5.87 0.41 21.15
CA GLY A 206 -6.15 1.85 21.21
C GLY A 206 -7.12 2.27 22.31
N GLY A 207 -7.18 1.54 23.43
CA GLY A 207 -8.11 1.78 24.52
C GLY A 207 -9.55 1.31 24.28
N LYS A 208 -9.83 0.66 23.14
CA LYS A 208 -11.16 0.15 22.79
C LYS A 208 -11.18 -1.36 22.73
N THR A 209 -12.30 -1.97 23.12
CA THR A 209 -12.54 -3.40 22.92
C THR A 209 -12.54 -3.72 21.43
N ILE A 210 -11.83 -4.79 21.05
CA ILE A 210 -11.75 -5.23 19.66
C ILE A 210 -13.03 -5.96 19.27
N ASP A 211 -13.50 -5.72 18.05
CA ASP A 211 -14.58 -6.49 17.41
C ASP A 211 -13.99 -7.34 16.28
N TYR A 212 -13.54 -8.55 16.63
CA TYR A 212 -12.86 -9.46 15.69
C TYR A 212 -13.76 -9.96 14.55
N LYS A 213 -15.09 -9.84 14.67
CA LYS A 213 -16.03 -10.21 13.59
C LYS A 213 -15.84 -9.34 12.35
N LYS A 214 -15.22 -8.17 12.47
CA LYS A 214 -14.91 -7.27 11.33
C LYS A 214 -13.64 -7.65 10.57
N TYR A 215 -12.77 -8.48 11.16
CA TYR A 215 -11.41 -8.66 10.67
C TYR A 215 -11.05 -10.12 10.34
N ILE A 216 -11.56 -11.07 11.13
CA ILE A 216 -11.20 -12.49 11.00
C ILE A 216 -11.97 -13.19 9.88
N PRO A 217 -13.30 -13.03 9.73
CA PRO A 217 -14.03 -13.78 8.70
C PRO A 217 -13.55 -13.41 7.29
N VAL A 218 -13.36 -14.41 6.42
CA VAL A 218 -12.91 -14.19 5.02
C VAL A 218 -13.87 -13.27 4.26
N THR A 219 -15.16 -13.32 4.59
CA THR A 219 -16.22 -12.50 4.00
C THR A 219 -16.09 -11.00 4.28
N THR A 220 -15.27 -10.60 5.28
CA THR A 220 -14.99 -9.19 5.55
C THR A 220 -13.77 -8.65 4.82
N ASP A 221 -13.17 -9.45 3.92
CA ASP A 221 -12.07 -9.00 3.09
C ASP A 221 -12.43 -7.77 2.26
N ASN A 222 -11.67 -6.71 2.48
CA ASN A 222 -11.77 -5.43 1.77
C ASN A 222 -10.45 -5.07 1.08
N THR A 223 -9.55 -6.06 0.95
CA THR A 223 -8.21 -5.91 0.36
C THR A 223 -8.12 -6.42 -1.07
N ASN A 224 -9.22 -6.94 -1.65
CA ASN A 224 -9.20 -7.66 -2.92
C ASN A 224 -8.20 -8.84 -2.87
N SER A 225 -8.32 -9.64 -1.82
CA SER A 225 -7.54 -10.83 -1.49
C SER A 225 -6.05 -10.63 -1.23
N PHE A 226 -5.53 -9.40 -1.24
CA PHE A 226 -4.11 -9.15 -0.98
C PHE A 226 -3.67 -9.53 0.44
N GLN A 227 -4.59 -9.57 1.42
CA GLN A 227 -4.25 -10.11 2.74
C GLN A 227 -3.99 -11.62 2.73
N PHE A 228 -4.41 -12.32 1.68
CA PHE A 228 -4.23 -13.77 1.49
C PHE A 228 -3.13 -14.10 0.47
N LEU A 229 -2.48 -13.10 -0.14
CA LEU A 229 -1.39 -13.36 -1.10
C LEU A 229 -0.21 -14.02 -0.38
N ARG A 230 0.35 -15.08 -0.98
CA ARG A 230 1.59 -15.72 -0.53
C ARG A 230 2.77 -14.76 -0.70
N LEU A 231 3.44 -14.48 0.41
CA LEU A 231 4.51 -13.50 0.54
C LEU A 231 5.91 -14.14 0.52
N ASP A 232 5.98 -15.46 0.55
CA ASP A 232 7.18 -16.29 0.55
C ASP A 232 7.74 -16.54 -0.87
N THR A 233 7.40 -15.66 -1.81
CA THR A 233 7.89 -15.67 -3.18
C THR A 233 8.14 -14.23 -3.62
N TYR A 234 9.28 -14.00 -4.28
CA TYR A 234 9.56 -12.72 -4.89
C TYR A 234 8.78 -12.58 -6.20
N HIS A 235 7.85 -11.64 -6.27
CA HIS A 235 7.14 -11.30 -7.52
C HIS A 235 7.84 -10.15 -8.25
N PRO A 236 8.25 -10.32 -9.51
CA PRO A 236 8.94 -9.27 -10.26
C PRO A 236 8.13 -7.96 -10.36
N VAL A 237 8.81 -6.84 -10.17
CA VAL A 237 8.24 -5.48 -10.26
C VAL A 237 8.92 -4.65 -11.34
N ASN A 238 8.19 -3.68 -11.89
CA ASN A 238 8.76 -2.69 -12.78
C ASN A 238 9.47 -1.62 -11.93
N ALA A 239 10.79 -1.52 -12.07
CA ALA A 239 11.63 -0.67 -11.24
C ALA A 239 11.24 0.82 -11.25
N SER A 240 10.89 1.37 -12.41
CA SER A 240 10.48 2.78 -12.54
C SER A 240 9.14 3.03 -11.85
N LYS A 241 8.15 2.14 -12.05
CA LYS A 241 6.86 2.23 -11.36
C LYS A 241 7.04 2.10 -9.85
N PHE A 242 7.82 1.13 -9.40
CA PHE A 242 8.09 0.92 -7.97
C PHE A 242 8.72 2.16 -7.32
N SER A 243 9.72 2.74 -7.99
CA SER A 243 10.36 3.98 -7.54
C SER A 243 9.40 5.17 -7.47
N SER A 244 8.57 5.37 -8.51
CA SER A 244 7.55 6.42 -8.53
C SER A 244 6.45 6.22 -7.48
N THR A 245 6.09 4.96 -7.19
CA THR A 245 5.16 4.59 -6.13
C THR A 245 5.72 4.96 -4.76
N LEU A 246 6.97 4.61 -4.47
CA LEU A 246 7.63 5.00 -3.22
C LEU A 246 7.66 6.53 -3.07
N GLN A 247 8.08 7.26 -4.12
CA GLN A 247 8.05 8.73 -4.10
C GLN A 247 6.65 9.29 -3.84
N THR A 248 5.62 8.68 -4.44
CA THR A 248 4.22 9.08 -4.23
C THR A 248 3.77 8.84 -2.79
N MET A 249 4.13 7.70 -2.19
CA MET A 249 3.83 7.41 -0.78
C MET A 249 4.49 8.42 0.17
N LEU A 250 5.66 8.94 -0.20
CA LEU A 250 6.46 9.86 0.61
C LEU A 250 6.21 11.34 0.32
N SER A 251 5.40 11.69 -0.68
CA SER A 251 5.32 13.08 -1.20
C SER A 251 4.86 14.12 -0.18
N LYS A 252 4.25 13.70 0.93
CA LYS A 252 3.81 14.56 2.05
C LYS A 252 4.52 14.21 3.37
N LYS A 253 5.67 13.55 3.29
CA LYS A 253 6.42 12.98 4.43
C LYS A 253 7.83 13.58 4.46
N SER A 254 7.90 14.86 4.80
CA SER A 254 9.18 15.56 4.89
C SER A 254 10.12 14.84 5.87
N GLY A 255 11.41 14.77 5.51
CA GLY A 255 12.41 14.06 6.31
C GLY A 255 12.28 12.54 6.34
N SER A 256 11.53 11.94 5.41
CA SER A 256 11.52 10.48 5.27
C SER A 256 12.88 9.95 4.84
N VAL A 257 13.43 9.03 5.63
CA VAL A 257 14.69 8.34 5.31
C VAL A 257 14.58 7.35 4.14
N LEU A 258 13.35 7.02 3.71
CA LEU A 258 13.08 6.06 2.64
C LEU A 258 13.15 6.68 1.24
N SER A 259 13.38 8.00 1.14
CA SER A 259 13.53 8.69 -0.14
C SER A 259 14.68 8.08 -0.95
N GLY A 260 14.41 7.69 -2.19
CA GLY A 260 15.39 7.06 -3.08
C GLY A 260 15.72 5.59 -2.77
N LYS A 261 15.05 4.94 -1.81
CA LYS A 261 15.39 3.58 -1.34
C LYS A 261 14.70 2.44 -2.09
N ALA A 262 14.09 2.71 -3.24
CA ALA A 262 13.36 1.72 -4.03
C ALA A 262 14.22 0.52 -4.45
N SER A 263 15.45 0.78 -4.92
CA SER A 263 16.39 -0.28 -5.32
C SER A 263 16.79 -1.17 -4.14
N VAL A 264 17.05 -0.58 -2.97
CA VAL A 264 17.43 -1.33 -1.76
C VAL A 264 16.26 -2.19 -1.26
N ILE A 265 15.04 -1.67 -1.28
CA ILE A 265 13.83 -2.41 -0.91
C ILE A 265 13.64 -3.62 -1.82
N THR A 266 13.69 -3.41 -3.14
CA THR A 266 13.49 -4.49 -4.13
C THR A 266 14.61 -5.54 -4.09
N SER A 267 15.86 -5.11 -3.93
CA SER A 267 17.01 -6.02 -3.81
C SER A 267 16.93 -6.84 -2.52
N SER A 268 16.60 -6.20 -1.39
CA SER A 268 16.43 -6.91 -0.10
C SER A 268 15.28 -7.90 -0.16
N ALA A 269 14.15 -7.53 -0.77
CA ALA A 269 13.03 -8.43 -0.96
C ALA A 269 13.42 -9.67 -1.79
N SER A 270 14.22 -9.47 -2.85
CA SER A 270 14.74 -10.56 -3.67
C SER A 270 15.68 -11.48 -2.88
N THR A 271 16.66 -10.91 -2.16
CA THR A 271 17.61 -11.66 -1.32
C THR A 271 16.91 -12.56 -0.31
N TYR A 272 15.86 -12.04 0.34
CA TYR A 272 15.13 -12.77 1.38
C TYR A 272 13.90 -13.52 0.86
N LYS A 273 13.74 -13.60 -0.47
CA LYS A 273 12.66 -14.31 -1.17
C LYS A 273 11.26 -13.90 -0.67
N ILE A 274 11.04 -12.62 -0.44
CA ILE A 274 9.75 -12.07 -0.02
C ILE A 274 9.14 -11.19 -1.10
N ASP A 275 7.82 -11.02 -1.07
CA ASP A 275 7.13 -10.16 -2.01
C ASP A 275 7.57 -8.68 -1.85
N PRO A 276 8.03 -8.00 -2.93
CA PRO A 276 8.59 -6.66 -2.83
C PRO A 276 7.56 -5.56 -2.57
N LEU A 277 6.30 -5.71 -3.01
CA LEU A 277 5.28 -4.71 -2.74
C LEU A 277 4.77 -4.83 -1.30
N TYR A 278 4.60 -6.05 -0.80
CA TYR A 278 4.38 -6.31 0.63
C TYR A 278 5.49 -5.65 1.44
N PHE A 279 6.75 -5.93 1.11
CA PHE A 279 7.87 -5.42 1.89
C PHE A 279 7.94 -3.88 1.89
N LEU A 280 7.59 -3.23 0.76
CA LEU A 280 7.39 -1.78 0.70
C LEU A 280 6.26 -1.32 1.63
N CYS A 281 5.07 -1.90 1.50
CA CYS A 281 3.90 -1.49 2.27
C CYS A 281 4.10 -1.72 3.78
N GLN A 282 4.71 -2.84 4.16
CA GLN A 282 5.15 -3.15 5.52
C GLN A 282 6.12 -2.09 6.03
N THR A 283 7.16 -1.78 5.25
CA THR A 283 8.18 -0.79 5.65
C THR A 283 7.57 0.59 5.85
N ILE A 284 6.65 1.01 4.98
CA ILE A 284 5.93 2.27 5.12
C ILE A 284 5.05 2.27 6.38
N HIS A 285 4.36 1.17 6.66
CA HIS A 285 3.50 1.05 7.83
C HIS A 285 4.30 1.13 9.14
N GLU A 286 5.34 0.31 9.29
CA GLU A 286 6.11 0.18 10.53
C GLU A 286 6.96 1.42 10.83
N SER A 287 7.57 2.02 9.81
CA SER A 287 8.45 3.17 10.00
C SER A 287 7.70 4.51 10.07
N GLY A 288 6.37 4.49 9.98
CA GLY A 288 5.57 5.70 9.83
C GLY A 288 5.98 6.50 8.59
N TYR A 289 6.09 5.83 7.43
CA TYR A 289 6.61 6.43 6.18
C TYR A 289 8.07 6.90 6.29
N GLY A 290 8.90 6.24 7.12
CA GLY A 290 10.31 6.58 7.32
C GLY A 290 10.53 7.81 8.20
N THR A 291 9.53 8.24 8.97
CA THR A 291 9.61 9.44 9.82
C THR A 291 9.51 9.16 11.32
N SER A 292 9.37 7.90 11.75
CA SER A 292 9.44 7.57 13.17
C SER A 292 10.83 7.88 13.76
N THR A 293 10.91 8.14 15.06
CA THR A 293 12.18 8.43 15.74
C THR A 293 13.22 7.32 15.52
N LEU A 294 12.80 6.06 15.62
CA LEU A 294 13.67 4.91 15.38
C LEU A 294 14.09 4.80 13.90
N ALA A 295 13.19 5.13 12.98
CA ALA A 295 13.47 5.10 11.54
C ALA A 295 14.44 6.22 11.10
N LYS A 296 14.30 7.44 11.64
CA LYS A 296 15.25 8.55 11.38
C LYS A 296 16.66 8.24 11.90
N GLY A 297 16.74 7.33 12.87
CA GLY A 297 17.98 6.92 13.50
C GLY A 297 18.49 7.94 14.51
N LYS A 298 19.41 7.48 15.36
CA LYS A 298 20.04 8.29 16.41
C LYS A 298 21.51 7.93 16.53
N ALA A 299 22.35 8.94 16.81
CA ALA A 299 23.71 8.71 17.29
C ALA A 299 23.62 8.27 18.76
N VAL A 300 23.91 7.01 19.03
CA VAL A 300 23.91 6.45 20.38
C VAL A 300 25.32 6.40 20.95
N THR A 301 25.42 6.73 22.24
CA THR A 301 26.64 6.67 23.04
C THR A 301 26.53 5.66 24.19
N GLN A 302 25.39 4.96 24.29
CA GLN A 302 25.12 3.98 25.32
C GLN A 302 24.22 2.87 24.75
N VAL A 303 24.50 1.62 25.14
CA VAL A 303 23.72 0.43 24.72
C VAL A 303 23.52 -0.55 25.87
N ILE A 304 22.46 -1.35 25.81
CA ILE A 304 22.23 -2.48 26.72
C ILE A 304 23.35 -3.51 26.55
N THR A 305 23.85 -4.09 27.64
CA THR A 305 25.02 -4.99 27.65
C THR A 305 24.92 -6.08 28.71
N GLY A 306 25.95 -6.93 28.79
CA GLY A 306 26.22 -7.81 29.91
C GLY A 306 25.08 -8.76 30.22
N ASP A 307 24.66 -8.78 31.49
CA ASP A 307 23.64 -9.72 31.97
C ASP A 307 22.26 -9.47 31.36
N SER A 308 22.04 -8.28 30.80
CA SER A 308 20.82 -7.93 30.10
C SER A 308 20.75 -8.41 28.65
N LEU A 309 21.82 -8.99 28.08
CA LEU A 309 21.80 -9.57 26.73
C LEU A 309 21.22 -10.98 26.71
N TYR A 310 20.40 -11.28 25.70
CA TYR A 310 19.96 -12.64 25.42
C TYR A 310 20.12 -13.03 23.94
N PRO A 311 20.84 -14.14 23.66
CA PRO A 311 21.81 -14.78 24.55
C PRO A 311 22.90 -13.79 25.03
N LYS A 312 23.56 -14.11 26.15
CA LYS A 312 24.74 -13.36 26.58
C LYS A 312 25.85 -13.56 25.54
N LEU A 313 26.51 -12.47 25.15
CA LEU A 313 27.65 -12.54 24.23
C LEU A 313 28.92 -12.92 24.99
N LYS A 314 29.64 -13.91 24.50
CA LYS A 314 31.02 -14.20 24.91
C LYS A 314 32.00 -13.32 24.14
N LYS A 315 33.20 -13.14 24.69
CA LYS A 315 34.27 -12.35 24.05
C LYS A 315 34.57 -12.91 22.65
N GLY A 316 34.56 -12.04 21.64
CA GLY A 316 34.82 -12.41 20.24
C GLY A 316 33.62 -13.00 19.49
N GLU A 317 32.44 -13.16 20.12
CA GLU A 317 31.26 -13.61 19.39
C GLU A 317 30.66 -12.53 18.49
N ASP A 318 30.07 -12.98 17.39
CA ASP A 318 29.27 -12.14 16.50
C ASP A 318 28.12 -11.48 17.28
N SER A 319 28.11 -10.15 17.28
CA SER A 319 27.09 -9.34 17.93
C SER A 319 25.68 -9.59 17.41
N THR A 320 25.53 -10.05 16.17
CA THR A 320 24.21 -10.32 15.57
C THR A 320 23.47 -11.47 16.27
N LYS A 321 24.16 -12.28 17.08
CA LYS A 321 23.56 -13.32 17.93
C LYS A 321 22.61 -12.76 19.00
N VAL A 322 22.71 -11.47 19.37
CA VAL A 322 21.77 -10.86 20.32
C VAL A 322 20.37 -10.82 19.70
N THR A 323 19.41 -11.47 20.36
CA THR A 323 18.02 -11.59 19.88
C THR A 323 17.00 -10.93 20.82
N ALA A 324 17.35 -10.65 22.07
CA ALA A 324 16.49 -9.96 23.02
C ALA A 324 17.29 -9.29 24.14
N PHE A 325 16.62 -8.43 24.91
CA PHE A 325 17.13 -7.91 26.17
C PHE A 325 16.24 -8.34 27.33
N LYS A 326 16.86 -8.63 28.47
CA LYS A 326 16.17 -9.02 29.71
C LYS A 326 16.56 -8.07 30.84
N PRO A 327 15.60 -7.59 31.63
CA PRO A 327 15.94 -6.79 32.79
C PRO A 327 16.62 -7.65 33.86
N VAL A 328 17.49 -7.02 34.63
CA VAL A 328 18.01 -7.56 35.89
C VAL A 328 17.23 -6.97 37.07
N THR A 329 17.23 -7.70 38.17
CA THR A 329 16.62 -7.34 39.45
C THR A 329 17.41 -6.24 40.16
N LYS A 330 16.78 -5.63 41.17
CA LYS A 330 17.43 -4.66 42.07
C LYS A 330 18.65 -5.25 42.80
N ALA A 331 18.61 -6.54 43.16
CA ALA A 331 19.71 -7.22 43.83
C ALA A 331 20.91 -7.39 42.90
N GLU A 332 20.69 -7.89 41.67
CA GLU A 332 21.72 -8.01 40.64
C GLU A 332 22.33 -6.64 40.28
N LYS A 333 21.49 -5.61 40.17
CA LYS A 333 21.92 -4.22 39.97
C LYS A 333 22.86 -3.75 41.09
N LYS A 334 22.48 -3.94 42.37
CA LYS A 334 23.33 -3.58 43.52
C LYS A 334 24.66 -4.33 43.53
N ALA A 335 24.65 -5.62 43.19
CA ALA A 335 25.86 -6.44 43.12
C ALA A 335 26.77 -5.96 41.98
N GLY A 336 26.22 -5.66 40.81
CA GLY A 336 26.98 -5.20 39.66
C GLY A 336 27.54 -3.78 39.80
N GLU A 337 26.85 -2.88 40.48
CA GLU A 337 27.35 -1.52 40.76
C GLU A 337 28.63 -1.54 41.60
N LYS A 338 28.77 -2.49 42.54
CA LYS A 338 30.02 -2.70 43.30
C LYS A 338 31.20 -3.07 42.38
N ASN A 339 30.90 -3.65 41.22
CA ASN A 339 31.87 -4.02 40.20
C ASN A 339 31.97 -2.97 39.06
N GLY A 340 31.48 -1.75 39.29
CA GLY A 340 31.54 -0.65 38.31
C GLY A 340 30.58 -0.74 37.13
N LYS A 341 29.62 -1.68 37.14
CA LYS A 341 28.60 -1.79 36.08
C LYS A 341 27.59 -0.63 36.14
N LYS A 342 27.10 -0.19 34.98
CA LYS A 342 26.10 0.87 34.85
C LYS A 342 24.72 0.30 34.51
N TYR A 343 23.67 0.98 34.96
CA TYR A 343 22.30 0.51 34.81
C TYR A 343 21.32 1.61 34.38
N TYR A 344 20.42 1.27 33.48
CA TYR A 344 19.25 2.07 33.12
C TYR A 344 18.03 1.58 33.90
N LYS A 345 17.40 2.47 34.67
CA LYS A 345 16.19 2.15 35.45
C LYS A 345 14.98 2.05 34.52
N ILE A 346 14.31 0.89 34.57
CA ILE A 346 13.03 0.67 33.88
C ILE A 346 11.88 0.99 34.85
N ASN A 347 11.96 0.42 36.05
CA ASN A 347 11.09 0.70 37.19
C ASN A 347 11.84 0.36 38.50
N ASP A 348 11.16 0.36 39.64
CA ASP A 348 11.80 0.17 40.95
C ASP A 348 12.44 -1.20 41.17
N ASN A 349 12.05 -2.21 40.36
CA ASN A 349 12.49 -3.60 40.52
C ASN A 349 13.22 -4.16 39.29
N ALA A 350 13.27 -3.40 38.19
CA ALA A 350 13.82 -3.86 36.91
C ALA A 350 14.76 -2.81 36.29
N TYR A 351 15.92 -3.29 35.84
CA TYR A 351 16.99 -2.45 35.29
C TYR A 351 17.60 -3.11 34.07
N TYR A 352 18.10 -2.35 33.10
CA TYR A 352 18.98 -2.88 32.06
C TYR A 352 20.43 -2.56 32.41
N GLU A 353 21.33 -3.54 32.38
CA GLU A 353 22.77 -3.27 32.38
C GLU A 353 23.12 -2.55 31.07
N VAL A 354 23.87 -1.46 31.17
CA VAL A 354 24.27 -0.63 30.02
C VAL A 354 25.77 -0.35 30.05
N LYS A 355 26.35 -0.09 28.89
CA LYS A 355 27.71 0.45 28.75
C LYS A 355 27.72 1.64 27.81
N ASP A 356 28.68 2.53 28.06
CA ASP A 356 28.98 3.59 27.13
C ASP A 356 29.79 3.05 25.95
N ILE A 357 29.59 3.65 24.79
CA ILE A 357 30.26 3.30 23.53
C ILE A 357 30.66 4.58 22.79
N PRO A 358 31.65 4.51 21.90
CA PRO A 358 31.87 5.58 20.93
C PRO A 358 30.58 5.87 20.15
N SER A 359 30.32 7.15 19.90
CA SER A 359 29.11 7.61 19.22
C SER A 359 28.91 6.86 17.90
N LYS A 360 27.76 6.20 17.74
CA LYS A 360 27.42 5.44 16.54
C LYS A 360 26.01 5.75 16.07
N LYS A 361 25.87 6.20 14.83
CA LYS A 361 24.55 6.40 14.21
C LYS A 361 23.95 5.05 13.80
N VAL A 362 22.74 4.78 14.29
CA VAL A 362 22.00 3.53 14.02
C VAL A 362 20.54 3.81 13.67
N TYR A 363 19.92 2.90 12.93
CA TYR A 363 18.58 3.02 12.37
C TYR A 363 17.76 1.76 12.66
N ASN A 364 16.48 1.90 13.04
CA ASN A 364 15.58 0.77 13.27
C ASN A 364 14.20 1.08 12.69
N LEU A 365 13.95 0.62 11.46
CA LEU A 365 12.72 0.96 10.74
C LEU A 365 11.47 0.33 11.36
N TYR A 366 11.60 -0.85 11.96
CA TYR A 366 10.47 -1.69 12.38
C TYR A 366 10.27 -1.68 13.89
N GLY A 367 11.02 -0.85 14.61
CA GLY A 367 11.00 -0.85 16.08
C GLY A 367 11.36 -2.21 16.68
N ILE A 368 12.21 -2.99 16.02
CA ILE A 368 12.56 -4.34 16.48
C ILE A 368 13.26 -4.23 17.84
N LYS A 369 12.68 -4.90 18.86
CA LYS A 369 13.08 -4.83 20.28
C LYS A 369 12.95 -3.44 20.92
N ALA A 370 12.07 -2.59 20.40
CA ALA A 370 11.62 -1.38 21.08
C ALA A 370 10.56 -1.72 22.13
N TYR A 371 10.99 -2.03 23.36
CA TYR A 371 10.09 -2.38 24.46
C TYR A 371 9.33 -1.15 25.00
N ASP A 372 8.07 -1.32 25.40
CA ASP A 372 7.19 -0.23 25.87
C ASP A 372 7.82 0.66 26.95
N ASN A 373 8.61 0.07 27.84
CA ASN A 373 9.22 0.74 28.98
C ASN A 373 10.53 1.47 28.67
N ALA A 374 11.19 1.17 27.54
CA ALA A 374 12.44 1.78 27.12
C ALA A 374 12.63 1.68 25.60
N PRO A 375 11.72 2.21 24.77
CA PRO A 375 11.62 1.85 23.35
C PRO A 375 12.83 2.31 22.54
N GLN A 376 13.35 3.51 22.82
CA GLN A 376 14.55 4.02 22.16
C GLN A 376 15.81 3.25 22.59
N LEU A 377 15.98 2.98 23.89
CA LEU A 377 17.14 2.28 24.40
C LEU A 377 17.20 0.85 23.82
N GLY A 378 16.12 0.09 23.92
CA GLY A 378 16.03 -1.26 23.37
C GLY A 378 16.19 -1.26 21.84
N GLY A 379 15.40 -0.45 21.14
CA GLY A 379 15.41 -0.40 19.68
C GLY A 379 16.76 -0.01 19.08
N PHE A 380 17.45 0.99 19.64
CA PHE A 380 18.76 1.40 19.15
C PHE A 380 19.90 0.48 19.62
N SER A 381 19.82 -0.11 20.82
CA SER A 381 20.79 -1.14 21.24
C SER A 381 20.73 -2.34 20.31
N TYR A 382 19.53 -2.78 19.92
CA TYR A 382 19.37 -3.87 18.97
C TYR A 382 19.96 -3.51 17.59
N ALA A 383 19.62 -2.32 17.07
CA ALA A 383 20.17 -1.83 15.80
C ALA A 383 21.70 -1.73 15.81
N TYR A 384 22.30 -1.36 16.95
CA TYR A 384 23.75 -1.37 17.15
C TYR A 384 24.33 -2.78 16.98
N TYR A 385 23.80 -3.78 17.70
CA TYR A 385 24.30 -5.15 17.62
C TYR A 385 24.09 -5.82 16.26
N GLN A 386 23.00 -5.44 15.56
CA GLN A 386 22.73 -5.90 14.19
C GLN A 386 23.47 -5.10 13.12
N GLY A 387 24.28 -4.10 13.50
CA GLY A 387 25.09 -3.32 12.56
C GLY A 387 24.29 -2.42 11.62
N TRP A 388 23.08 -1.98 12.00
CA TRP A 388 22.20 -1.15 11.18
C TRP A 388 22.63 0.32 11.20
N THR A 389 23.82 0.58 10.68
CA THR A 389 24.51 1.88 10.70
C THR A 389 24.15 2.79 9.52
N SER A 390 23.24 2.34 8.66
CA SER A 390 22.67 3.11 7.56
C SER A 390 21.22 2.69 7.34
N VAL A 391 20.45 3.53 6.66
CA VAL A 391 19.07 3.20 6.27
C VAL A 391 19.03 1.91 5.45
N ASP A 392 20.00 1.73 4.54
CA ASP A 392 20.05 0.57 3.65
C ASP A 392 20.25 -0.73 4.44
N LYS A 393 21.15 -0.72 5.43
CA LYS A 393 21.34 -1.86 6.33
C LYS A 393 20.10 -2.13 7.19
N ALA A 394 19.40 -1.09 7.62
CA ALA A 394 18.14 -1.26 8.36
C ALA A 394 17.01 -1.83 7.48
N ILE A 395 16.95 -1.47 6.19
CA ILE A 395 16.02 -2.10 5.21
C ILE A 395 16.36 -3.58 5.06
N GLN A 396 17.63 -3.92 4.84
CA GLN A 396 18.07 -5.31 4.73
C GLN A 396 17.77 -6.12 6.00
N GLY A 397 18.03 -5.52 7.18
CA GLY A 397 17.72 -6.09 8.48
C GLY A 397 16.22 -6.32 8.70
N ALA A 398 15.38 -5.39 8.26
CA ALA A 398 13.93 -5.54 8.30
C ALA A 398 13.44 -6.68 7.39
N ALA A 399 13.98 -6.80 6.18
CA ALA A 399 13.66 -7.91 5.26
C ALA A 399 14.06 -9.26 5.87
N LYS A 400 15.28 -9.36 6.42
CA LYS A 400 15.77 -10.53 7.15
C LYS A 400 14.82 -10.91 8.30
N TYR A 401 14.41 -9.91 9.08
CA TYR A 401 13.57 -10.10 10.24
C TYR A 401 12.21 -10.70 9.86
N VAL A 402 11.48 -10.09 8.92
CA VAL A 402 10.15 -10.62 8.52
C VAL A 402 10.23 -11.95 7.80
N SER A 403 11.29 -12.15 7.00
CA SER A 403 11.54 -13.41 6.31
C SER A 403 11.76 -14.54 7.33
N ASN A 404 12.75 -14.40 8.21
CA ASN A 404 13.14 -15.48 9.12
C ASN A 404 12.16 -15.72 10.25
N ASN A 405 11.53 -14.66 10.78
CA ASN A 405 10.67 -14.81 11.95
C ASN A 405 9.22 -15.17 11.57
N TYR A 406 8.77 -14.89 10.35
CA TYR A 406 7.36 -15.12 9.98
C TYR A 406 7.22 -15.88 8.65
N ILE A 407 7.64 -15.28 7.54
CA ILE A 407 7.26 -15.73 6.20
C ILE A 407 7.90 -17.08 5.84
N HIS A 408 9.22 -17.17 6.01
CA HIS A 408 10.04 -18.36 5.79
C HIS A 408 10.43 -19.06 7.10
N HIS A 409 9.75 -18.74 8.21
CA HIS A 409 10.01 -19.39 9.49
C HIS A 409 9.80 -20.90 9.37
N ALA A 410 10.78 -21.69 9.80
CA ALA A 410 10.80 -23.15 9.61
C ALA A 410 9.51 -23.84 10.09
N SER A 411 9.05 -23.48 11.30
CA SER A 411 7.83 -24.03 11.91
C SER A 411 6.56 -23.26 11.53
N TYR A 412 6.46 -21.95 11.82
CA TYR A 412 5.20 -21.23 11.67
C TYR A 412 4.79 -20.96 10.21
N LYS A 413 5.71 -20.64 9.29
CA LYS A 413 5.39 -20.33 7.88
C LYS A 413 4.19 -19.38 7.72
N GLN A 414 4.20 -18.27 8.45
CA GLN A 414 3.18 -17.21 8.37
C GLN A 414 3.40 -16.39 7.09
N ASN A 415 3.11 -17.01 5.96
CA ASN A 415 3.45 -16.54 4.62
C ASN A 415 2.31 -15.76 3.94
N THR A 416 1.33 -15.27 4.68
CA THR A 416 0.36 -14.28 4.20
C THR A 416 0.18 -13.20 5.26
N LEU A 417 -0.23 -11.99 4.88
CA LEU A 417 -0.58 -10.94 5.84
C LEU A 417 -1.60 -11.42 6.87
N TYR A 418 -2.57 -12.22 6.42
CA TYR A 418 -3.56 -12.83 7.30
C TYR A 418 -2.89 -13.73 8.33
N LYS A 419 -2.02 -14.67 7.95
CA LYS A 419 -1.33 -15.57 8.89
C LYS A 419 -0.37 -14.82 9.82
N ILE A 420 0.28 -13.77 9.34
CA ILE A 420 1.18 -12.89 10.14
C ILE A 420 0.40 -12.26 11.30
N ARG A 421 -0.86 -11.84 11.07
CA ARG A 421 -1.72 -11.26 12.11
C ARG A 421 -2.51 -12.31 12.90
N TYR A 422 -3.05 -13.30 12.21
CA TYR A 422 -3.97 -14.32 12.72
C TYR A 422 -3.33 -15.69 12.51
N SER A 423 -2.52 -16.10 13.48
CA SER A 423 -1.75 -17.34 13.41
C SER A 423 -2.67 -18.58 13.31
N PRO A 424 -2.41 -19.53 12.39
CA PRO A 424 -3.12 -20.81 12.39
C PRO A 424 -2.77 -21.70 13.59
N TYR A 425 -1.73 -21.36 14.36
CA TYR A 425 -1.27 -22.13 15.52
C TYR A 425 -1.95 -21.65 16.80
N LEU A 426 -3.08 -22.26 17.14
CA LEU A 426 -3.87 -21.93 18.33
C LEU A 426 -3.12 -22.08 19.66
N ALA A 427 -2.12 -22.96 19.70
CA ALA A 427 -1.26 -23.14 20.88
C ALA A 427 -0.28 -21.98 21.06
N ASP A 428 -0.05 -21.17 20.02
CA ASP A 428 0.90 -20.06 20.03
C ASP A 428 0.33 -18.82 19.32
N LEU A 429 -0.77 -18.31 19.86
CA LEU A 429 -1.33 -17.01 19.45
C LEU A 429 -0.46 -15.82 19.89
N GLY A 430 0.61 -16.09 20.67
CA GLY A 430 1.62 -15.11 21.05
C GLY A 430 2.55 -14.76 19.88
N HIS A 431 2.76 -15.70 18.94
CA HIS A 431 3.55 -15.48 17.73
C HIS A 431 2.74 -14.77 16.62
N GLN A 432 2.26 -13.58 16.93
CA GLN A 432 1.58 -12.68 15.98
C GLN A 432 2.33 -11.35 15.93
N TYR A 433 2.48 -10.82 14.72
CA TYR A 433 3.32 -9.63 14.54
C TYR A 433 2.76 -8.39 15.24
N ALA A 434 1.43 -8.22 15.25
CA ALA A 434 0.77 -7.04 15.79
C ALA A 434 -0.48 -7.38 16.60
N SER A 435 -0.79 -6.52 17.58
CA SER A 435 -2.05 -6.55 18.31
C SER A 435 -3.18 -5.83 17.56
N ASP A 436 -2.86 -4.92 16.63
CA ASP A 436 -3.86 -4.22 15.80
C ASP A 436 -4.70 -5.23 15.00
N PRO A 437 -6.01 -5.36 15.25
CA PRO A 437 -6.84 -6.30 14.50
C PRO A 437 -6.97 -5.93 13.01
N ALA A 438 -6.77 -4.66 12.64
CA ALA A 438 -6.85 -4.22 11.25
C ALA A 438 -5.54 -4.43 10.47
N TYR A 439 -4.46 -4.91 11.11
CA TYR A 439 -3.11 -4.95 10.54
C TYR A 439 -3.04 -5.52 9.12
N ALA A 440 -3.53 -6.75 8.93
CA ALA A 440 -3.52 -7.44 7.65
C ALA A 440 -4.33 -6.68 6.58
N GLN A 441 -5.50 -6.13 6.97
CA GLN A 441 -6.34 -5.35 6.08
C GLN A 441 -5.69 -4.02 5.68
N SER A 442 -5.04 -3.33 6.62
CA SER A 442 -4.36 -2.05 6.40
C SER A 442 -3.25 -2.18 5.36
N ILE A 443 -2.38 -3.18 5.51
CA ILE A 443 -1.28 -3.43 4.56
C ILE A 443 -1.84 -3.99 3.25
N GLY A 444 -2.80 -4.90 3.30
CA GLY A 444 -3.43 -5.46 2.09
C GLY A 444 -4.13 -4.41 1.23
N LYS A 445 -4.75 -3.38 1.82
CA LYS A 445 -5.31 -2.23 1.10
C LYS A 445 -4.24 -1.41 0.39
N LEU A 446 -3.09 -1.19 1.04
CA LEU A 446 -1.95 -0.51 0.40
C LEU A 446 -1.46 -1.34 -0.80
N MET A 447 -1.25 -2.65 -0.61
CA MET A 447 -0.84 -3.53 -1.71
C MET A 447 -1.84 -3.49 -2.87
N ASN A 448 -3.15 -3.58 -2.61
CA ASN A 448 -4.16 -3.47 -3.66
C ASN A 448 -4.13 -2.12 -4.39
N THR A 449 -3.88 -1.03 -3.66
CA THR A 449 -3.79 0.33 -4.22
C THR A 449 -2.60 0.46 -5.18
N TYR A 450 -1.49 -0.21 -4.86
CA TYR A 450 -0.21 -0.06 -5.56
C TYR A 450 0.21 -1.29 -6.37
N LYS A 451 -0.68 -2.26 -6.57
CA LYS A 451 -0.40 -3.51 -7.32
C LYS A 451 0.09 -3.32 -8.75
N ASP A 452 -0.16 -2.16 -9.35
CA ASP A 452 0.28 -1.86 -10.72
C ASP A 452 1.82 -1.78 -10.86
N VAL A 453 2.57 -1.84 -9.74
CA VAL A 453 4.04 -1.97 -9.75
C VAL A 453 4.51 -3.35 -10.21
N TYR A 454 3.71 -4.42 -10.07
CA TYR A 454 4.10 -5.74 -10.52
C TYR A 454 4.27 -5.77 -12.04
N SER A 455 5.31 -6.46 -12.50
CA SER A 455 5.55 -6.70 -13.94
C SER A 455 4.57 -7.72 -14.49
N SER A 456 4.16 -8.69 -13.66
CA SER A 456 3.13 -9.68 -13.95
C SER A 456 2.47 -10.12 -12.66
N THR A 457 1.20 -10.53 -12.74
CA THR A 457 0.49 -11.20 -11.64
C THR A 457 0.39 -12.70 -11.87
N ASN A 458 1.02 -13.23 -12.92
CA ASN A 458 1.14 -14.67 -13.13
C ASN A 458 1.99 -15.26 -11.99
N GLY A 459 1.55 -16.39 -11.45
CA GLY A 459 2.20 -17.03 -10.30
C GLY A 459 1.71 -16.54 -8.94
N PHE A 460 0.74 -15.62 -8.88
CA PHE A 460 0.13 -15.25 -7.60
C PHE A 460 -0.62 -16.45 -7.01
N VAL A 461 -0.18 -16.88 -5.85
CA VAL A 461 -0.84 -17.91 -5.03
C VAL A 461 -1.54 -17.20 -3.87
N TYR A 462 -2.80 -17.53 -3.64
CA TYR A 462 -3.57 -17.02 -2.51
C TYR A 462 -3.85 -18.16 -1.55
N ASP A 463 -3.64 -17.93 -0.26
CA ASP A 463 -3.85 -18.92 0.80
C ASP A 463 -4.88 -18.40 1.80
N THR A 464 -6.09 -18.92 1.70
CA THR A 464 -7.23 -18.50 2.53
C THR A 464 -7.40 -19.39 3.76
N PRO A 465 -7.75 -18.80 4.92
CA PRO A 465 -8.02 -19.59 6.11
C PRO A 465 -9.34 -20.36 5.96
N VAL A 466 -9.37 -21.60 6.45
CA VAL A 466 -10.57 -22.42 6.57
C VAL A 466 -10.78 -22.77 8.03
N PHE A 467 -11.96 -22.42 8.54
CA PHE A 467 -12.43 -22.76 9.88
C PHE A 467 -13.42 -23.91 9.78
N ASN A 468 -13.47 -24.75 10.82
CA ASN A 468 -14.39 -25.89 10.90
C ASN A 468 -15.85 -25.47 11.04
#